data_AF-A0A090RRQ7-F1
#
_entry.id   AF-A0A090RRQ7-F1
#
_cell.length_a   1.000
_cell.length_b   1.000
_cell.length_c   1.000
_cell.angle_alpha   90.00
_cell.angle_beta   90.00
_cell.angle_gamma   90.00
#
_symmetry.space_group_name_H-M   'P 1'
#
loop_
_entity.id
_entity.type
_entity.pdbx_description
1 polymer ?
#
loop_
_entity_poly.entity_id
_entity_poly.type
_entity_poly.pdbx_seq_one_letter_code
_entity_poly.pdbx_strand_id
1 'polypeptide(L)'
;MVNQSTNTVGVVVADVSDPFFGTLLKSVDQVAREAGKHILIGHGYHNAEDERHALELLINSRCDAIILHAKGLSDEELINYAKEVKGLVIINRYIPEIESRCISLDNERGAYLATLQLIKSGIVTSRVLPLLRISKIPISELKAIAPR
;
A
#
# COMPACT_ATOMS: atom_id res chain seq x y z
N MET A 1 19.91 -20.52 21.18
CA MET A 1 18.58 -19.87 21.25
C MET A 1 17.69 -20.53 20.23
N VAL A 2 16.60 -21.17 20.66
CA VAL A 2 15.65 -21.82 19.75
C VAL A 2 14.82 -20.71 19.10
N ASN A 3 14.89 -20.57 17.79
CA ASN A 3 14.06 -19.64 17.04
C ASN A 3 12.63 -20.18 17.03
N GLN A 4 11.79 -19.76 17.98
CA GLN A 4 10.37 -20.08 17.97
C GLN A 4 9.67 -19.22 16.92
N SER A 5 9.88 -19.57 15.64
CA SER A 5 9.03 -19.12 14.54
C SER A 5 7.63 -19.69 14.75
N THR A 6 6.62 -18.84 14.59
CA THR A 6 5.21 -19.24 14.69
C THR A 6 4.66 -19.76 13.36
N ASN A 7 5.49 -19.83 12.32
CA ASN A 7 5.07 -20.07 10.93
C ASN A 7 3.91 -19.14 10.53
N THR A 8 3.90 -17.89 11.01
CA THR A 8 2.82 -16.94 10.72
C THR A 8 3.32 -15.69 10.01
N VAL A 9 2.47 -15.14 9.14
CA VAL A 9 2.63 -13.84 8.49
C VAL A 9 1.50 -12.94 8.97
N GLY A 10 1.84 -11.80 9.56
CA GLY A 10 0.88 -10.79 9.95
C GLY A 10 0.52 -9.89 8.77
N VAL A 11 -0.75 -9.52 8.65
CA VAL A 11 -1.22 -8.56 7.65
C VAL A 11 -2.12 -7.53 8.32
N VAL A 12 -1.74 -6.26 8.26
CA VAL A 12 -2.59 -5.14 8.69
C VAL A 12 -3.16 -4.47 7.45
N VAL A 13 -4.48 -4.42 7.37
CA VAL A 13 -5.23 -3.75 6.31
C VAL A 13 -6.07 -2.60 6.87
N ALA A 14 -6.54 -1.70 6.03
CA ALA A 14 -7.42 -0.64 6.50
C ALA A 14 -8.82 -1.17 6.82
N ASP A 15 -9.43 -1.89 5.88
CA ASP A 15 -10.75 -2.50 6.04
C ASP A 15 -10.81 -3.80 5.23
N VAL A 16 -11.17 -4.91 5.88
CA VAL A 16 -11.30 -6.23 5.23
C VAL A 16 -12.48 -6.29 4.25
N SER A 17 -13.40 -5.32 4.34
CA SER A 17 -14.58 -5.21 3.48
C SER A 17 -14.28 -4.56 2.13
N ASP A 18 -13.14 -3.88 1.99
CA ASP A 18 -12.74 -3.26 0.73
C ASP A 18 -12.30 -4.35 -0.28
N PRO A 19 -12.88 -4.38 -1.50
CA PRO A 19 -12.48 -5.33 -2.54
C PRO A 19 -10.99 -5.35 -2.87
N PHE A 20 -10.29 -4.21 -2.71
CA PHE A 20 -8.84 -4.12 -2.87
C PHE A 20 -8.11 -5.03 -1.87
N PHE A 21 -8.46 -4.93 -0.58
CA PHE A 21 -7.83 -5.72 0.47
C PHE A 21 -8.24 -7.19 0.42
N GLY A 22 -9.47 -7.51 0.00
CA GLY A 22 -9.88 -8.91 -0.22
C GLY A 22 -9.00 -9.63 -1.25
N THR A 23 -8.65 -8.95 -2.34
CA THR A 23 -7.76 -9.51 -3.39
C THR A 23 -6.31 -9.64 -2.90
N LEU A 24 -5.83 -8.63 -2.16
CA LEU A 24 -4.52 -8.67 -1.52
C LEU A 24 -4.40 -9.84 -0.55
N LEU A 25 -5.34 -9.97 0.39
CA LEU A 25 -5.36 -11.02 1.40
C LEU A 25 -5.41 -12.40 0.78
N LYS A 26 -6.22 -12.60 -0.26
CA LYS A 26 -6.26 -13.87 -1.01
C LYS A 26 -4.88 -14.23 -1.60
N SER A 27 -4.19 -13.25 -2.19
CA SER A 27 -2.89 -13.46 -2.81
C SER A 27 -1.81 -13.76 -1.77
N VAL A 28 -1.83 -13.04 -0.65
CA VAL A 28 -0.91 -13.27 0.48
C VAL A 28 -1.19 -14.64 1.13
N ASP A 29 -2.46 -15.00 1.36
CA ASP A 29 -2.85 -16.32 1.90
C ASP A 29 -2.31 -17.45 1.03
N GLN A 30 -2.49 -17.36 -0.28
CA GLN A 30 -2.02 -18.38 -1.21
C GLN A 30 -0.51 -18.61 -1.08
N VAL A 31 0.29 -17.53 -1.18
CA VAL A 31 1.76 -17.63 -1.08
C VAL A 31 2.20 -18.10 0.30
N ALA A 32 1.55 -17.63 1.38
CA ALA A 32 1.85 -18.06 2.73
C ALA A 32 1.60 -19.57 2.90
N ARG A 33 0.50 -20.08 2.37
CA ARG A 33 0.15 -21.51 2.44
C ARG A 33 1.09 -22.38 1.63
N GLU A 34 1.50 -21.94 0.45
CA GLU A 34 2.54 -22.61 -0.35
C GLU A 34 3.87 -22.69 0.41
N ALA A 35 4.16 -21.70 1.26
CA ALA A 35 5.34 -21.68 2.14
C ALA A 35 5.12 -22.40 3.49
N GLY A 36 3.99 -23.07 3.71
CA GLY A 36 3.67 -23.76 4.97
C GLY A 36 3.40 -22.82 6.15
N LYS A 37 2.95 -21.59 5.88
CA LYS A 37 2.66 -20.56 6.87
C LYS A 37 1.18 -20.23 6.96
N HIS A 38 0.76 -19.70 8.11
CA HIS A 38 -0.57 -19.18 8.37
C HIS A 38 -0.58 -17.65 8.33
N ILE A 39 -1.73 -17.05 8.04
CA ILE A 39 -1.90 -15.60 8.08
C ILE A 39 -2.66 -15.17 9.33
N LEU A 40 -2.23 -14.07 9.95
CA LEU A 40 -2.96 -13.37 11.01
C LEU A 40 -3.32 -11.98 10.49
N ILE A 41 -4.58 -11.59 10.64
CA ILE A 41 -5.10 -10.35 10.05
C ILE A 41 -5.49 -9.37 11.16
N GLY A 42 -4.98 -8.16 11.08
CA GLY A 42 -5.42 -7.00 11.85
C GLY A 42 -6.01 -5.92 10.94
N HIS A 43 -6.85 -5.06 11.50
CA HIS A 43 -7.38 -3.90 10.78
C HIS A 43 -7.18 -2.61 11.57
N GLY A 44 -6.91 -1.50 10.88
CA GLY A 44 -6.62 -0.21 11.50
C GLY A 44 -7.54 0.94 11.09
N TYR A 45 -8.47 0.75 10.14
CA TYR A 45 -9.44 1.76 9.68
C TYR A 45 -8.87 3.17 9.40
N HIS A 46 -7.61 3.26 8.95
CA HIS A 46 -6.88 4.53 8.75
C HIS A 46 -6.74 5.41 10.01
N ASN A 47 -6.94 4.83 11.20
CA ASN A 47 -6.72 5.49 12.48
C ASN A 47 -5.34 5.10 13.02
N ALA A 48 -4.53 6.08 13.39
CA ALA A 48 -3.17 5.83 13.87
C ALA A 48 -3.14 4.92 15.11
N GLU A 49 -4.07 5.09 16.05
CA GLU A 49 -4.14 4.27 17.27
C GLU A 49 -4.51 2.82 16.96
N ASP A 50 -5.52 2.61 16.10
CA ASP A 50 -5.96 1.27 15.73
C ASP A 50 -4.91 0.55 14.86
N GLU A 51 -4.27 1.27 13.92
CA GLU A 51 -3.14 0.75 13.15
C GLU A 51 -1.97 0.34 14.06
N ARG A 52 -1.63 1.18 15.04
CA ARG A 52 -0.58 0.89 16.03
C ARG A 52 -0.93 -0.36 16.83
N HIS A 53 -2.13 -0.41 17.37
CA HIS A 53 -2.59 -1.53 18.17
C HIS A 53 -2.58 -2.84 17.37
N ALA A 54 -3.09 -2.84 16.14
CA ALA A 54 -3.07 -3.99 15.26
C ALA A 54 -1.65 -4.46 14.94
N LEU A 55 -0.73 -3.54 14.65
CA LEU A 55 0.67 -3.85 14.42
C LEU A 55 1.32 -4.48 15.66
N GLU A 56 1.13 -3.88 16.83
CA GLU A 56 1.69 -4.37 18.10
C GLU A 56 1.15 -5.75 18.47
N LEU A 57 -0.13 -6.04 18.22
CA LEU A 57 -0.69 -7.37 18.41
C LEU A 57 0.01 -8.43 17.55
N LEU A 58 0.33 -8.10 16.30
CA LEU A 58 1.02 -9.03 15.39
C LEU A 58 2.50 -9.21 15.76
N ILE A 59 3.16 -8.16 16.23
CA ILE A 59 4.52 -8.22 16.79
C ILE A 59 4.53 -9.13 18.02
N ASN A 60 3.60 -8.91 18.95
CA ASN A 60 3.47 -9.71 20.16
C ASN A 60 3.08 -11.16 19.89
N SER A 61 2.34 -11.41 18.80
CA SER A 61 2.04 -12.75 18.30
C SER A 61 3.24 -13.44 17.63
N ARG A 62 4.41 -12.77 17.57
CA ARG A 62 5.66 -13.28 16.99
C ARG A 62 5.50 -13.74 15.54
N CYS A 63 4.81 -12.93 14.72
CA CYS A 63 4.79 -13.16 13.28
C CYS A 63 6.21 -13.09 12.70
N ASP A 64 6.54 -13.99 11.78
CA ASP A 64 7.87 -14.00 11.13
C ASP A 64 8.09 -12.77 10.26
N ALA A 65 7.00 -12.30 9.65
CA ALA A 65 6.94 -11.13 8.80
C ALA A 65 5.60 -10.44 8.98
N ILE A 66 5.56 -9.13 8.75
CA ILE A 66 4.35 -8.32 8.84
C ILE A 66 4.24 -7.48 7.57
N ILE A 67 3.11 -7.59 6.88
CA ILE A 67 2.74 -6.73 5.76
C ILE A 67 1.79 -5.66 6.31
N LEU A 68 2.19 -4.40 6.23
CA LEU A 68 1.48 -3.27 6.84
C LEU A 68 0.98 -2.30 5.77
N HIS A 69 -0.33 -2.16 5.67
CA HIS A 69 -0.96 -0.98 5.09
C HIS A 69 -1.27 0.01 6.21
N ALA A 70 -0.57 1.15 6.24
CA ALA A 70 -0.76 2.17 7.26
C ALA A 70 -0.84 3.57 6.64
N LYS A 71 -1.93 4.28 6.94
CA LYS A 71 -2.18 5.66 6.50
C LYS A 71 -2.17 6.64 7.67
N GLY A 72 -2.57 6.19 8.86
CA GLY A 72 -2.64 7.00 10.07
C GLY A 72 -1.27 7.20 10.74
N LEU A 73 -0.44 6.15 10.80
CA LEU A 73 0.89 6.23 11.41
C LEU A 73 1.80 7.21 10.68
N SER A 74 2.66 7.93 11.42
CA SER A 74 3.66 8.83 10.84
C SER A 74 4.83 8.04 10.21
N ASP A 75 5.57 8.68 9.30
CA ASP A 75 6.76 8.03 8.70
C ASP A 75 7.83 7.72 9.77
N GLU A 76 7.98 8.59 10.78
CA GLU A 76 8.93 8.40 11.88
C GLU A 76 8.60 7.14 12.69
N GLU A 77 7.32 6.93 13.03
CA GLU A 77 6.87 5.72 13.74
C GLU A 77 7.13 4.47 12.91
N LEU A 78 6.80 4.50 11.61
CA LEU A 78 7.00 3.37 10.71
C LEU A 78 8.49 3.02 10.55
N ILE A 79 9.36 4.02 10.51
CA ILE A 79 10.82 3.85 10.50
C ILE A 79 11.29 3.18 11.80
N ASN A 80 10.74 3.58 12.95
CA ASN A 80 11.10 2.99 14.23
C ASN A 80 10.65 1.53 14.31
N TYR A 81 9.40 1.22 13.93
CA TYR A 81 8.95 -0.17 13.84
C TYR A 81 9.76 -1.01 12.86
N ALA A 82 10.20 -0.46 11.73
CA ALA A 82 11.05 -1.18 10.78
C ALA A 82 12.43 -1.54 11.34
N LYS A 83 12.98 -0.73 12.25
CA LYS A 83 14.24 -1.06 12.95
C LYS A 83 14.06 -2.25 13.90
N GLU A 84 12.93 -2.32 14.58
CA GLU A 84 12.62 -3.38 15.55
C GLU A 84 12.19 -4.69 14.87
N VAL A 85 11.32 -4.58 13.85
CA VAL A 85 10.72 -5.71 13.15
C VAL A 85 11.41 -5.88 11.80
N LYS A 86 12.38 -6.80 11.74
CA LYS A 86 13.14 -7.07 10.50
C LYS A 86 12.26 -7.50 9.32
N GLY A 87 11.17 -8.22 9.59
CA GLY A 87 10.22 -8.70 8.59
C GLY A 87 9.08 -7.73 8.25
N LEU A 88 9.16 -6.46 8.66
CA LEU A 88 8.13 -5.46 8.35
C LEU A 88 8.28 -4.97 6.91
N VAL A 89 7.21 -5.11 6.14
CA VAL A 89 7.04 -4.59 4.77
C VAL A 89 5.85 -3.65 4.74
N ILE A 90 6.04 -2.46 4.20
CA ILE A 90 5.00 -1.43 4.09
C ILE A 90 4.47 -1.43 2.67
N ILE A 91 3.14 -1.40 2.52
CA ILE A 91 2.49 -1.37 1.21
C ILE A 91 1.74 -0.06 0.98
N ASN A 92 1.64 0.35 -0.28
CA ASN A 92 0.89 1.54 -0.71
C ASN A 92 1.38 2.86 -0.07
N ARG A 93 2.62 2.88 0.41
CA ARG A 93 3.31 4.06 0.95
C ARG A 93 4.80 3.95 0.68
N TYR A 94 5.41 5.08 0.34
CA TYR A 94 6.84 5.18 0.06
C TYR A 94 7.50 6.05 1.15
N ILE A 95 8.56 5.53 1.77
CA ILE A 95 9.35 6.22 2.80
C ILE A 95 10.82 6.08 2.40
N PRO A 96 11.53 7.16 2.02
CA PRO A 96 12.89 7.10 1.49
C PRO A 96 13.88 6.31 2.37
N GLU A 97 13.78 6.48 3.68
CA GLU A 97 14.70 5.90 4.67
C GLU A 97 14.59 4.37 4.78
N ILE A 98 13.45 3.81 4.38
CA ILE A 98 13.17 2.37 4.41
C ILE A 98 12.62 1.89 3.06
N GLU A 99 13.04 2.53 1.97
CA GLU A 99 12.59 2.25 0.59
C GLU A 99 12.62 0.75 0.26
N SER A 100 13.69 0.05 0.65
CA SER A 100 13.85 -1.40 0.43
C SER A 100 12.75 -2.27 1.07
N ARG A 101 11.93 -1.70 1.96
CA ARG A 101 10.81 -2.34 2.64
C ARG A 101 9.46 -1.80 2.20
N CYS A 102 9.43 -0.86 1.25
CA CYS A 102 8.22 -0.26 0.73
C CYS A 102 7.84 -0.90 -0.61
N ILE A 103 6.61 -1.39 -0.72
CA ILE A 103 6.00 -1.79 -1.98
C ILE A 103 4.94 -0.75 -2.30
N SER A 104 5.24 0.15 -3.24
CA SER A 104 4.33 1.24 -3.63
C SER A 104 4.18 1.30 -5.14
N LEU A 105 3.04 1.85 -5.57
CA LEU A 105 2.74 2.11 -6.97
C LEU A 105 2.98 3.59 -7.25
N ASP A 106 3.50 3.88 -8.45
CA ASP A 106 3.56 5.25 -8.97
C ASP A 106 2.16 5.69 -9.41
N ASN A 107 1.36 6.11 -8.43
CA ASN A 107 -0.02 6.52 -8.63
C ASN A 107 -0.12 7.78 -9.50
N GLU A 108 0.88 8.67 -9.47
CA GLU A 108 0.91 9.87 -10.32
C GLU A 108 1.07 9.49 -11.78
N ARG A 109 2.03 8.63 -12.10
CA ARG A 109 2.22 8.11 -13.46
C ARG A 109 1.03 7.27 -13.92
N GLY A 110 0.45 6.47 -13.03
CA GLY A 110 -0.78 5.72 -13.31
C GLY A 110 -1.93 6.65 -13.71
N ALA A 111 -2.18 7.69 -12.92
CA ALA A 111 -3.21 8.70 -13.20
C ALA A 111 -2.92 9.49 -14.50
N TYR A 112 -1.65 9.80 -14.76
CA TYR A 112 -1.20 10.43 -16.00
C TYR A 112 -1.55 9.58 -17.22
N LEU A 113 -1.13 8.31 -17.23
CA LEU A 113 -1.37 7.39 -18.35
C LEU A 113 -2.86 7.15 -18.58
N ALA A 114 -3.64 7.00 -17.50
CA ALA A 114 -5.09 6.85 -17.57
C ALA A 114 -5.76 8.08 -18.19
N THR A 115 -5.38 9.28 -17.74
CA THR A 115 -5.92 10.55 -18.25
C THR A 115 -5.53 10.76 -19.71
N LEU A 116 -4.29 10.44 -20.07
CA LEU A 116 -3.81 10.52 -21.45
C LEU A 116 -4.61 9.60 -22.37
N GLN A 117 -4.91 8.37 -21.93
CA GLN A 117 -5.70 7.42 -22.70
C GLN A 117 -7.15 7.91 -22.90
N LEU A 118 -7.74 8.54 -21.88
CA LEU A 118 -9.07 9.15 -21.98
C LEU A 118 -9.10 10.29 -23.00
N ILE A 119 -8.09 11.17 -22.98
CA ILE A 119 -7.96 12.27 -23.94
C ILE A 119 -7.79 11.73 -25.37
N LYS A 120 -6.93 10.73 -25.55
CA LYS A 120 -6.74 10.07 -26.85
C LYS A 120 -8.01 9.41 -27.36
N SER A 121 -8.85 8.90 -26.46
CA SER A 121 -10.15 8.29 -26.79
C SER A 121 -11.26 9.31 -27.05
N GLY A 122 -10.94 10.61 -27.08
CA GLY A 122 -11.89 11.70 -27.32
C GLY A 122 -12.76 12.07 -26.12
N ILE A 123 -12.51 11.47 -24.94
CA ILE A 123 -13.21 11.78 -23.70
C ILE A 123 -12.47 12.94 -23.03
N VAL A 124 -12.73 14.17 -23.49
CA VAL A 124 -12.21 15.40 -22.89
C VAL A 124 -13.36 16.17 -22.24
N THR A 125 -13.95 15.59 -21.19
CA THR A 125 -15.02 16.27 -20.45
C THR A 125 -14.42 17.27 -19.47
N SER A 126 -15.10 18.38 -19.20
CA SER A 126 -14.75 19.41 -18.19
C SER A 126 -14.43 18.88 -16.77
N ARG A 127 -14.67 17.58 -16.51
CA ARG A 127 -14.41 16.87 -15.25
C ARG A 127 -13.01 16.23 -15.12
N VAL A 128 -12.21 16.11 -16.19
CA VAL A 128 -10.82 15.59 -16.12
C VAL A 128 -9.77 16.69 -15.87
N LEU A 129 -10.14 17.97 -16.01
CA LEU A 129 -9.27 19.11 -15.71
C LEU A 129 -8.68 19.15 -14.29
N PRO A 130 -9.40 18.75 -13.21
CA PRO A 130 -8.82 18.71 -11.87
C PRO A 130 -7.65 17.74 -11.75
N LEU A 131 -7.70 16.58 -12.43
CA LEU A 131 -6.65 15.55 -12.39
C LEU A 131 -5.34 16.00 -13.06
N LEU A 132 -5.44 16.85 -14.08
CA LEU A 132 -4.29 17.45 -14.77
C LEU A 132 -3.53 18.46 -13.90
N ARG A 133 -4.21 19.03 -12.90
CA ARG A 133 -3.67 20.06 -12.01
C ARG A 133 -2.84 19.48 -10.86
N ILE A 134 -3.11 18.23 -10.48
CA ILE A 134 -2.42 17.51 -9.39
C ILE A 134 -1.04 17.01 -9.87
N SER A 135 -0.91 16.69 -11.16
CA SER A 135 0.24 16.02 -11.75
C SER A 135 1.30 16.96 -12.37
N LYS A 136 1.21 18.28 -12.13
CA LYS A 136 2.12 19.31 -12.71
C LYS A 136 2.32 19.18 -14.24
N ILE A 137 1.32 18.70 -14.97
CA ILE A 137 1.43 18.49 -16.41
C ILE A 137 1.36 19.85 -17.12
N PRO A 138 2.32 20.20 -18.00
CA PRO A 138 2.22 21.40 -18.83
C PRO A 138 1.00 21.29 -19.76
N ILE A 139 0.07 22.25 -19.66
CA ILE A 139 -1.15 22.29 -20.50
C ILE A 139 -0.82 22.27 -22.01
N SER A 140 0.38 22.70 -22.38
CA SER A 140 0.90 22.68 -23.76
C SER A 140 1.00 21.29 -24.37
N GLU A 141 1.29 20.24 -23.60
CA GLU A 141 1.40 18.86 -24.12
C GLU A 141 0.04 18.23 -24.40
N LEU A 142 -1.01 18.66 -23.69
CA LEU A 142 -2.37 18.12 -23.84
C LEU A 142 -3.04 18.58 -25.13
N LYS A 143 -2.75 19.80 -25.59
CA LYS A 143 -3.29 20.35 -26.86
C LYS A 143 -2.73 19.67 -28.11
N ALA A 144 -1.58 19.01 -28.01
CA ALA A 144 -1.00 18.25 -29.12
C ALA A 144 -1.67 16.87 -29.33
N ILE A 145 -2.45 16.39 -28.35
CA ILE A 145 -2.94 15.01 -28.27
C ILE A 145 -4.48 14.96 -28.35
N ALA A 146 -5.17 16.08 -28.13
CA ALA A 146 -6.60 16.18 -28.38
C ALA A 146 -6.89 16.16 -29.90
N PRO A 147 -7.76 15.27 -30.41
CA PRO A 147 -8.21 15.34 -31.79
C PRO A 147 -8.97 16.66 -32.00
N ARG A 148 -8.80 17.28 -33.17
CA ARG A 148 -9.54 18.47 -33.59
C ARG A 148 -11.05 18.23 -33.57
#